data_AF-A0A7W9QEC1-F1
#
_entry.id   AF-A0A7W9QEC1-F1
#
_cell.length_a   1.000
_cell.length_b   1.000
_cell.length_c   1.000
_cell.angle_alpha   90.00
_cell.angle_beta   90.00
_cell.angle_gamma   90.00
#
_symmetry.space_group_name_H-M   'P 1'
#
loop_
_entity.id
_entity.type
_entity.pdbx_description
1 polymer ?
#
loop_
_entity_poly.entity_id
_entity_poly.type
_entity_poly.pdbx_seq_one_letter_code
_entity_poly.pdbx_strand_id
1 'polypeptide(L)'
;MTITSSPSASRRTPAAGLEPQLTRAMVARQRFPARSVPDNWPGTERSPEAARLLSRPPYTLENASSELHHKHGIVLVLDWLEDQPGQTWQERWKASGIEQAGAAWRPVIKQWLHERGLRADWRMPVVGRALTTVISAELLRPSVDWLAAGASRQGVLVRSMAHSRDPDGFERLRELGAQAQGVRPGAVTTTLCRSALILAAKGGTIADITVGDVLELLETQAVVLKRAMVGTEMFYRLLHQFGALGGAAPRNLREVRYLGQRTPEELIDRYGLRCRAVRDLLVDYLRERQPALDYNSLKSLSYHLGKRFWQDIEHHHPDADGLRLASDVIGQWKQRIRTKDKTVTTPDGLRTSVKVERLNHRDTLTQVRAFYLDIAQWALEDPGRWGPWVAPSPVRADELENRKVQRRRKARMDARTRERLPVLPILVRSVDQRRRYAAAVLEAARNADPAKQSPLPVSDSYAPWFRTERPAGSGPRTHTPESAAIWDFRTSAPSGPGP
;
A
#
# COMPACT_ATOMS: atom_id res chain seq x y z
N MET A 1 -36.48 -28.58 33.80
CA MET A 1 -35.11 -28.95 33.40
C MET A 1 -34.60 -27.86 32.49
N THR A 2 -33.79 -26.97 33.06
CA THR A 2 -33.39 -25.69 32.49
C THR A 2 -32.03 -25.89 31.82
N ILE A 3 -31.94 -25.66 30.51
CA ILE A 3 -30.68 -25.78 29.76
C ILE A 3 -29.97 -24.44 29.78
N THR A 4 -28.82 -24.44 30.44
CA THR A 4 -27.90 -23.32 30.67
C THR A 4 -27.32 -22.79 29.36
N SER A 5 -27.52 -21.50 29.10
CA SER A 5 -26.90 -20.75 28.01
C SER A 5 -25.49 -20.28 28.41
N SER A 6 -24.47 -20.68 27.66
CA SER A 6 -23.10 -20.14 27.73
C SER A 6 -22.96 -18.85 26.90
N PRO A 7 -22.42 -17.74 27.43
CA PRO A 7 -21.94 -16.64 26.62
C PRO A 7 -20.41 -16.54 26.71
N SER A 8 -19.70 -16.72 25.60
CA SER A 8 -18.33 -16.21 25.49
C SER A 8 -17.91 -16.02 24.03
N ALA A 9 -18.38 -14.91 23.43
CA ALA A 9 -17.70 -14.31 22.30
C ALA A 9 -16.77 -13.23 22.85
N SER A 10 -15.54 -13.62 23.16
CA SER A 10 -14.48 -12.69 23.55
C SER A 10 -14.21 -11.72 22.39
N ARG A 11 -14.74 -10.49 22.48
CA ARG A 11 -14.33 -9.37 21.63
C ARG A 11 -12.85 -9.14 21.88
N ARG A 12 -12.00 -9.62 20.96
CA ARG A 12 -10.58 -9.25 20.95
C ARG A 12 -10.47 -7.76 20.64
N THR A 13 -10.21 -6.97 21.67
CA THR A 13 -9.81 -5.57 21.55
C THR A 13 -8.57 -5.48 20.66
N PRO A 14 -8.55 -4.69 19.58
CA PRO A 14 -7.37 -4.49 18.77
C PRO A 14 -6.23 -3.90 19.62
N ALA A 15 -4.99 -4.30 19.34
CA ALA A 15 -3.81 -3.73 20.00
C ALA A 15 -3.81 -2.19 19.81
N ALA A 16 -3.61 -1.42 20.89
CA ALA A 16 -3.83 0.03 20.98
C ALA A 16 -3.12 0.91 19.92
N GLY A 17 -2.12 0.39 19.19
CA GLY A 17 -1.47 1.09 18.08
C GLY A 17 -2.15 0.98 16.71
N LEU A 18 -3.13 0.08 16.56
CA LEU A 18 -3.98 -0.07 15.37
C LEU A 18 -5.17 0.90 15.37
N GLU A 19 -5.70 1.22 16.56
CA GLU A 19 -6.85 2.13 16.74
C GLU A 19 -6.66 3.49 16.03
N PRO A 20 -5.54 4.23 16.18
CA PRO A 20 -5.39 5.53 15.52
C PRO A 20 -5.25 5.44 13.99
N GLN A 21 -4.82 4.29 13.46
CA GLN A 21 -4.75 4.06 12.01
C GLN A 21 -6.12 3.69 11.45
N LEU A 22 -6.91 2.94 12.22
CA LEU A 22 -8.30 2.62 11.92
C LEU A 22 -9.17 3.88 11.93
N THR A 23 -9.04 4.76 12.93
CA THR A 23 -9.76 6.05 12.96
C THR A 23 -9.47 6.89 11.71
N ARG A 24 -8.20 6.94 11.29
CA ARG A 24 -7.81 7.71 10.10
C ARG A 24 -8.29 7.09 8.78
N ALA A 25 -8.28 5.77 8.67
CA ALA A 25 -8.88 5.07 7.53
C ALA A 25 -10.40 5.30 7.47
N MET A 26 -11.09 5.24 8.62
CA MET A 26 -12.52 5.52 8.73
C MET A 26 -12.87 6.94 8.28
N VAL A 27 -12.13 7.96 8.73
CA VAL A 27 -12.39 9.35 8.32
C VAL A 27 -12.08 9.55 6.82
N ALA A 28 -11.04 8.90 6.29
CA ALA A 28 -10.79 8.92 4.84
C ALA A 28 -11.96 8.31 4.04
N ARG A 29 -12.59 7.23 4.53
CA ARG A 29 -13.79 6.64 3.91
C ARG A 29 -15.03 7.53 4.02
N GLN A 30 -15.19 8.26 5.12
CA GLN A 30 -16.27 9.24 5.25
C GLN A 30 -16.09 10.39 4.26
N ARG A 31 -14.84 10.84 4.07
CA ARG A 31 -14.52 11.90 3.10
C ARG A 31 -14.64 11.43 1.65
N PHE A 32 -14.31 10.17 1.38
CA PHE A 32 -14.35 9.56 0.05
C PHE A 32 -15.15 8.25 0.11
N PRO A 33 -16.49 8.31 0.11
CA PRO A 33 -17.31 7.10 0.14
C PRO A 33 -17.11 6.29 -1.16
N ALA A 34 -17.03 4.96 -1.02
CA ALA A 34 -17.02 4.06 -2.16
C ALA A 34 -18.41 4.03 -2.83
N ARG A 35 -18.46 3.68 -4.12
CA ARG A 35 -19.73 3.55 -4.82
C ARG A 35 -20.55 2.40 -4.22
N SER A 36 -21.85 2.62 -4.06
CA SER A 36 -22.79 1.54 -3.75
C SER A 36 -22.96 0.63 -4.97
N VAL A 37 -23.18 -0.66 -4.72
CA VAL A 37 -23.56 -1.61 -5.76
C VAL A 37 -25.08 -1.67 -5.73
N PRO A 38 -25.80 -1.34 -6.82
CA PRO A 38 -27.24 -1.47 -6.85
C PRO A 38 -27.62 -2.94 -6.70
N ASP A 39 -28.75 -3.23 -6.07
CA ASP A 39 -29.22 -4.61 -5.92
C ASP A 39 -29.70 -5.22 -7.24
N ASN A 40 -30.01 -4.38 -8.23
CA ASN A 40 -30.48 -4.79 -9.53
C ASN A 40 -29.92 -3.91 -10.66
N TRP A 41 -29.68 -4.51 -11.83
CA TRP A 41 -29.26 -3.86 -13.07
C TRP A 41 -29.60 -4.76 -14.28
N PRO A 42 -29.65 -4.21 -15.51
CA PRO A 42 -30.18 -4.93 -16.67
C PRO A 42 -29.48 -6.24 -17.06
N GLY A 43 -28.27 -6.49 -16.54
CA GLY A 43 -27.54 -7.74 -16.79
C GLY A 43 -27.99 -8.89 -15.88
N THR A 44 -28.27 -8.60 -14.60
CA THR A 44 -28.67 -9.63 -13.63
C THR A 44 -30.09 -10.16 -13.85
N GLU A 45 -30.93 -9.42 -14.60
CA GLU A 45 -32.30 -9.83 -14.95
C GLU A 45 -32.37 -10.74 -16.19
N ARG A 46 -31.26 -10.98 -16.90
CA ARG A 46 -31.25 -11.69 -18.20
C ARG A 46 -31.39 -13.22 -18.08
N SER A 47 -32.35 -13.70 -17.32
CA SER A 47 -32.76 -15.12 -17.35
C SER A 47 -33.99 -15.25 -18.26
N PRO A 48 -34.01 -16.13 -19.28
CA PRO A 48 -33.05 -17.20 -19.62
C PRO A 48 -32.04 -16.87 -20.76
N GLU A 49 -31.99 -15.63 -21.24
CA GLU A 49 -31.21 -15.26 -22.45
C GLU A 49 -29.68 -15.20 -22.25
N ALA A 50 -29.19 -15.31 -21.00
CA ALA A 50 -27.78 -15.20 -20.64
C ALA A 50 -26.85 -16.11 -21.46
N ALA A 51 -27.19 -17.38 -21.67
CA ALA A 51 -26.35 -18.30 -22.43
C ALA A 51 -26.19 -17.88 -23.91
N ARG A 52 -27.25 -17.34 -24.51
CA ARG A 52 -27.22 -16.85 -25.89
C ARG A 52 -26.37 -15.58 -26.01
N LEU A 53 -26.49 -14.68 -25.03
CA LEU A 53 -25.67 -13.46 -24.95
C LEU A 53 -24.18 -13.80 -24.87
N LEU A 54 -23.81 -14.74 -23.98
CA LEU A 54 -22.42 -15.13 -23.75
C LEU A 54 -21.83 -15.99 -24.88
N SER A 55 -22.66 -16.47 -25.81
CA SER A 55 -22.23 -17.22 -26.99
C SER A 55 -21.88 -16.32 -28.20
N ARG A 56 -21.84 -14.99 -28.01
CA ARG A 56 -21.57 -13.99 -29.05
C ARG A 56 -20.41 -13.08 -28.65
N PRO A 57 -19.70 -12.45 -29.62
CA PRO A 57 -18.72 -11.42 -29.31
C PRO A 57 -19.33 -10.32 -28.42
N PRO A 58 -18.57 -9.75 -27.46
CA PRO A 58 -17.13 -9.94 -27.21
C PRO A 58 -16.80 -11.08 -26.22
N TYR A 59 -17.69 -12.05 -25.98
CA TYR A 59 -17.47 -13.10 -24.98
C TYR A 59 -16.91 -14.41 -25.55
N THR A 60 -16.86 -14.53 -26.87
CA THR A 60 -16.36 -15.70 -27.60
C THR A 60 -14.83 -15.72 -27.70
N LEU A 61 -14.25 -16.92 -27.78
CA LEU A 61 -12.83 -17.16 -28.03
C LEU A 61 -12.58 -17.48 -29.52
N GLU A 62 -11.43 -17.04 -30.05
CA GLU A 62 -11.05 -17.27 -31.46
C GLU A 62 -10.78 -18.76 -31.77
N ASN A 63 -10.23 -19.51 -30.82
CA ASN A 63 -9.91 -20.91 -31.00
C ASN A 63 -11.14 -21.80 -30.79
N ALA A 64 -11.55 -22.54 -31.83
CA ALA A 64 -12.77 -23.36 -31.82
C ALA A 64 -12.83 -24.42 -30.69
N SER A 65 -11.71 -25.11 -30.39
CA SER A 65 -11.66 -26.11 -29.31
C SER A 65 -11.77 -25.45 -27.92
N SER A 66 -11.12 -24.30 -27.75
CA SER A 66 -11.23 -23.51 -26.53
C SER A 66 -12.62 -22.92 -26.36
N GLU A 67 -13.26 -22.52 -27.46
CA GLU A 67 -14.61 -21.96 -27.49
C GLU A 67 -15.67 -23.01 -27.14
N LEU A 68 -15.52 -24.25 -27.62
CA LEU A 68 -16.40 -25.34 -27.21
C LEU A 68 -16.38 -25.56 -25.69
N HIS A 69 -15.17 -25.65 -25.11
CA HIS A 69 -15.00 -25.77 -23.67
C HIS A 69 -15.50 -24.52 -22.91
N HIS A 70 -15.36 -23.34 -23.51
CA HIS A 70 -15.83 -22.08 -22.94
C HIS A 70 -17.36 -22.06 -22.82
N LYS A 71 -18.08 -22.37 -23.91
CA LYS A 71 -19.54 -22.49 -23.94
C LYS A 71 -20.03 -23.53 -22.95
N HIS A 72 -19.40 -24.70 -22.90
CA HIS A 72 -19.75 -25.73 -21.93
C HIS A 72 -19.57 -25.25 -20.48
N GLY A 73 -18.47 -24.54 -20.20
CA GLY A 73 -18.25 -23.95 -18.88
C GLY A 73 -19.30 -22.88 -18.51
N ILE A 74 -19.74 -22.07 -19.47
CA ILE A 74 -20.80 -21.07 -19.26
C ILE A 74 -22.10 -21.76 -18.87
N VAL A 75 -22.51 -22.77 -19.64
CA VAL A 75 -23.72 -23.55 -19.34
C VAL A 75 -23.65 -24.14 -17.93
N LEU A 76 -22.54 -24.77 -17.55
CA LEU A 76 -22.38 -25.32 -16.19
C LEU A 76 -22.49 -24.27 -15.08
N VAL A 77 -21.99 -23.05 -15.29
CA VAL A 77 -22.10 -21.96 -14.29
C VAL A 77 -23.53 -21.44 -14.21
N LEU A 78 -24.20 -21.29 -15.35
CA LEU A 78 -25.59 -20.83 -15.38
C LEU A 78 -26.54 -21.88 -14.80
N ASP A 79 -26.39 -23.16 -15.16
CA ASP A 79 -27.15 -24.27 -14.57
C ASP A 79 -26.97 -24.33 -13.05
N TRP A 80 -25.73 -24.15 -12.57
CA TRP A 80 -25.45 -24.10 -11.13
C TRP A 80 -26.15 -22.93 -10.45
N LEU A 81 -26.17 -21.74 -11.07
CA LEU A 81 -26.89 -20.58 -10.54
C LEU A 81 -28.42 -20.74 -10.61
N GLU A 82 -28.94 -21.39 -11.64
CA GLU A 82 -30.39 -21.67 -11.81
C GLU A 82 -30.96 -22.55 -10.70
N ASP A 83 -30.13 -23.41 -10.10
CA ASP A 83 -30.48 -24.23 -8.94
C ASP A 83 -30.51 -23.45 -7.61
N GLN A 84 -30.08 -22.19 -7.58
CA GLN A 84 -30.08 -21.37 -6.38
C GLN A 84 -31.36 -20.54 -6.28
N PRO A 85 -31.86 -20.27 -5.06
CA PRO A 85 -33.07 -19.48 -4.90
C PRO A 85 -32.80 -18.01 -5.27
N GLY A 86 -33.73 -17.40 -5.99
CA GLY A 86 -33.64 -16.01 -6.44
C GLY A 86 -34.28 -15.82 -7.81
N GLN A 87 -34.71 -14.59 -8.09
CA GLN A 87 -35.28 -14.20 -9.37
C GLN A 87 -34.20 -13.66 -10.32
N THR A 88 -33.16 -13.03 -9.79
CA THR A 88 -32.05 -12.49 -10.59
C THR A 88 -30.77 -13.32 -10.42
N TRP A 89 -29.84 -13.24 -11.38
CA TRP A 89 -28.53 -13.90 -11.30
C TRP A 89 -27.74 -13.47 -10.05
N GLN A 90 -27.85 -12.21 -9.64
CA GLN A 90 -27.21 -11.67 -8.43
C GLN A 90 -27.83 -12.23 -7.15
N GLU A 91 -29.16 -12.39 -7.09
CA GLU A 91 -29.83 -13.03 -5.94
C GLU A 91 -29.41 -14.49 -5.81
N ARG A 92 -29.40 -15.22 -6.93
CA ARG A 92 -28.92 -16.61 -7.01
C ARG A 92 -27.47 -16.74 -6.57
N TRP A 93 -26.61 -15.82 -7.01
CA TRP A 93 -25.22 -15.73 -6.56
C TRP A 93 -25.11 -15.50 -5.05
N LYS A 94 -25.82 -14.53 -4.50
CA LYS A 94 -25.83 -14.22 -3.05
C LYS A 94 -26.34 -15.42 -2.23
N ALA A 95 -27.36 -16.13 -2.71
CA ALA A 95 -27.96 -17.28 -2.02
C ALA A 95 -27.10 -18.56 -2.07
N SER A 96 -26.17 -18.66 -3.02
CA SER A 96 -25.36 -19.87 -3.23
C SER A 96 -24.37 -20.22 -2.11
N GLY A 97 -24.11 -19.30 -1.17
CA GLY A 97 -23.10 -19.50 -0.14
C GLY A 97 -21.64 -19.34 -0.62
N ILE A 98 -21.43 -19.08 -1.91
CA ILE A 98 -20.09 -19.08 -2.51
C ILE A 98 -19.20 -17.94 -1.98
N GLU A 99 -19.81 -16.83 -1.57
CA GLU A 99 -19.08 -15.69 -1.02
C GLU A 99 -18.51 -16.00 0.36
N GLN A 100 -19.28 -16.71 1.20
CA GLN A 100 -18.86 -17.14 2.53
C GLN A 100 -17.67 -18.12 2.46
N ALA A 101 -17.59 -18.91 1.40
CA ALA A 101 -16.45 -19.79 1.15
C ALA A 101 -15.16 -19.02 0.75
N GLY A 102 -15.27 -17.77 0.29
CA GLY A 102 -14.14 -16.90 -0.05
C GLY A 102 -13.15 -17.54 -1.03
N ALA A 103 -11.87 -17.60 -0.65
CA ALA A 103 -10.83 -18.25 -1.46
C ALA A 103 -11.08 -19.75 -1.71
N ALA A 104 -11.85 -20.41 -0.83
CA ALA A 104 -12.20 -21.83 -0.90
C ALA A 104 -13.54 -22.08 -1.62
N TRP A 105 -13.93 -21.23 -2.57
CA TRP A 105 -15.19 -21.35 -3.31
C TRP A 105 -15.32 -22.62 -4.16
N ARG A 106 -14.22 -23.19 -4.63
CA ARG A 106 -14.22 -24.35 -5.55
C ARG A 106 -15.00 -25.55 -5.00
N PRO A 107 -14.81 -25.99 -3.74
CA PRO A 107 -15.64 -26.97 -3.07
C PRO A 107 -17.15 -26.82 -3.25
N VAL A 108 -17.69 -25.59 -3.25
CA VAL A 108 -19.14 -25.34 -3.38
C VAL A 108 -19.67 -25.90 -4.70
N ILE A 109 -19.04 -25.55 -5.82
CA ILE A 109 -19.46 -26.06 -7.13
C ILE A 109 -19.07 -27.54 -7.32
N LYS A 110 -17.96 -27.99 -6.72
CA LYS A 110 -17.58 -29.42 -6.76
C LYS A 110 -18.65 -30.31 -6.12
N GLN A 111 -19.23 -29.88 -5.01
CA GLN A 111 -20.30 -30.60 -4.34
C GLN A 111 -21.53 -30.69 -5.23
N TRP A 112 -21.96 -29.57 -5.81
CA TRP A 112 -23.08 -29.55 -6.77
C TRP A 112 -22.87 -30.49 -7.97
N LEU A 113 -21.66 -30.51 -8.53
CA LEU A 113 -21.30 -31.44 -9.60
C LEU A 113 -21.40 -32.91 -9.13
N HIS A 114 -20.93 -33.20 -7.92
CA HIS A 114 -20.94 -34.54 -7.36
C HIS A 114 -22.38 -35.06 -7.13
N GLU A 115 -23.26 -34.23 -6.59
CA GLU A 115 -24.69 -34.54 -6.37
C GLU A 115 -25.42 -34.89 -7.68
N ARG A 116 -24.93 -34.38 -8.82
CA ARG A 116 -25.44 -34.68 -10.17
C ARG A 116 -24.68 -35.80 -10.88
N GLY A 117 -23.79 -36.52 -10.19
CA GLY A 117 -22.98 -37.59 -10.79
C GLY A 117 -21.92 -37.11 -11.79
N LEU A 118 -21.61 -35.81 -11.82
CA LEU A 118 -20.67 -35.21 -12.75
C LEU A 118 -19.25 -35.19 -12.17
N ARG A 119 -18.27 -35.60 -12.97
CA ARG A 119 -16.84 -35.56 -12.59
C ARG A 119 -16.31 -34.12 -12.56
N ALA A 120 -15.87 -33.69 -11.38
CA ALA A 120 -15.41 -32.32 -11.13
C ALA A 120 -14.02 -32.00 -11.69
N ASP A 121 -13.08 -32.94 -11.70
CA ASP A 121 -11.68 -32.67 -12.05
C ASP A 121 -11.50 -32.11 -13.47
N TRP A 122 -12.30 -32.60 -14.41
CA TRP A 122 -12.32 -32.15 -15.81
C TRP A 122 -13.09 -30.84 -16.01
N ARG A 123 -14.07 -30.55 -15.16
CA ARG A 123 -15.01 -29.43 -15.33
C ARG A 123 -14.59 -28.16 -14.60
N MET A 124 -13.94 -28.27 -13.44
CA MET A 124 -13.54 -27.10 -12.66
C MET A 124 -12.60 -26.12 -13.39
N PRO A 125 -11.69 -26.55 -14.28
CA PRO A 125 -10.90 -25.62 -15.09
C PRO A 125 -11.75 -24.75 -16.02
N VAL A 126 -12.80 -25.29 -16.63
CA VAL A 126 -13.69 -24.54 -17.54
C VAL A 126 -14.67 -23.67 -16.76
N VAL A 127 -15.22 -24.18 -15.64
CA VAL A 127 -16.07 -23.41 -14.70
C VAL A 127 -15.35 -22.15 -14.22
N GLY A 128 -14.10 -22.26 -13.78
CA GLY A 128 -13.36 -21.08 -13.28
C GLY A 128 -13.08 -20.01 -14.35
N ARG A 129 -12.96 -20.40 -15.63
CA ARG A 129 -12.83 -19.44 -16.74
C ARG A 129 -14.18 -18.84 -17.09
N ALA A 130 -15.22 -19.67 -17.20
CA ALA A 130 -16.58 -19.23 -17.50
C ALA A 130 -17.13 -18.26 -16.45
N LEU A 131 -16.86 -18.51 -15.17
CA LEU A 131 -17.25 -17.60 -14.09
C LEU A 131 -16.66 -16.19 -14.29
N THR A 132 -15.44 -16.10 -14.82
CA THR A 132 -14.83 -14.80 -15.16
C THR A 132 -15.60 -14.10 -16.28
N THR A 133 -16.05 -14.83 -17.30
CA THR A 133 -16.88 -14.29 -18.38
C THR A 133 -18.25 -13.83 -17.89
N VAL A 134 -18.91 -14.61 -17.03
CA VAL A 134 -20.20 -14.26 -16.41
C VAL A 134 -20.09 -12.96 -15.60
N ILE A 135 -19.00 -12.79 -14.85
CA ILE A 135 -18.69 -11.54 -14.14
C ILE A 135 -18.43 -10.39 -15.11
N SER A 136 -17.61 -10.61 -16.16
CA SER A 136 -17.30 -9.58 -17.16
C SER A 136 -18.51 -9.12 -17.97
N ALA A 137 -19.50 -10.00 -18.15
CA ALA A 137 -20.76 -9.69 -18.82
C ALA A 137 -21.80 -9.00 -17.94
N GLU A 138 -21.45 -8.68 -16.68
CA GLU A 138 -22.37 -8.11 -15.69
C GLU A 138 -23.63 -8.94 -15.45
N LEU A 139 -23.56 -10.27 -15.53
CA LEU A 139 -24.68 -11.08 -15.05
C LEU A 139 -24.72 -11.08 -13.52
N LEU A 140 -23.55 -11.02 -12.88
CA LEU A 140 -23.42 -10.89 -11.43
C LEU A 140 -22.19 -10.05 -11.08
N ARG A 141 -22.19 -9.51 -9.87
CA ARG A 141 -21.10 -8.73 -9.26
C ARG A 141 -20.75 -9.37 -7.91
N PRO A 142 -19.60 -10.05 -7.81
CA PRO A 142 -19.14 -10.57 -6.53
C PRO A 142 -18.69 -9.44 -5.59
N SER A 143 -18.72 -9.70 -4.30
CA SER A 143 -18.17 -8.76 -3.31
C SER A 143 -16.67 -8.52 -3.48
N VAL A 144 -16.22 -7.34 -3.04
CA VAL A 144 -14.79 -6.97 -3.02
C VAL A 144 -13.99 -7.97 -2.17
N ASP A 145 -14.56 -8.47 -1.07
CA ASP A 145 -13.94 -9.46 -0.19
C ASP A 145 -13.63 -10.76 -0.93
N TRP A 146 -14.64 -11.32 -1.63
CA TRP A 146 -14.49 -12.55 -2.39
C TRP A 146 -13.45 -12.40 -3.50
N LEU A 147 -13.50 -11.29 -4.24
CA LEU A 147 -12.54 -10.96 -5.30
C LEU A 147 -11.12 -10.76 -4.77
N ALA A 148 -10.96 -10.06 -3.65
CA ALA A 148 -9.67 -9.77 -3.03
C ALA A 148 -9.00 -11.01 -2.43
N ALA A 149 -9.78 -12.01 -2.02
CA ALA A 149 -9.29 -13.30 -1.54
C ALA A 149 -8.56 -14.14 -2.60
N GLY A 150 -8.53 -13.68 -3.86
CA GLY A 150 -7.91 -14.40 -4.96
C GLY A 150 -8.82 -15.49 -5.55
N ALA A 151 -10.12 -15.42 -5.25
CA ALA A 151 -11.12 -16.31 -5.83
C ALA A 151 -11.22 -16.15 -7.36
N SER A 152 -10.97 -14.95 -7.88
CA SER A 152 -10.88 -14.66 -9.31
C SER A 152 -9.46 -14.88 -9.85
N ARG A 153 -9.34 -15.53 -11.01
CA ARG A 153 -8.08 -15.63 -11.75
C ARG A 153 -7.75 -14.25 -12.33
N GLN A 154 -7.10 -13.40 -11.55
CA GLN A 154 -6.91 -11.97 -11.84
C GLN A 154 -6.41 -11.68 -13.27
N GLY A 155 -5.45 -12.46 -13.79
CA GLY A 155 -4.97 -12.29 -15.17
C GLY A 155 -6.00 -12.64 -16.26
N VAL A 156 -6.90 -13.60 -16.02
CA VAL A 156 -8.01 -13.92 -16.93
C VAL A 156 -9.04 -12.81 -16.87
N LEU A 157 -9.39 -12.35 -15.66
CA LEU A 157 -10.37 -11.27 -15.46
C LEU A 157 -9.93 -9.97 -16.15
N VAL A 158 -8.66 -9.59 -16.02
CA VAL A 158 -8.12 -8.42 -16.73
C VAL A 158 -8.30 -8.55 -18.24
N ARG A 159 -8.02 -9.73 -18.83
CA ARG A 159 -8.20 -9.92 -20.27
C ARG A 159 -9.67 -9.87 -20.68
N SER A 160 -10.55 -10.54 -19.93
CA SER A 160 -11.99 -10.53 -20.21
C SER A 160 -12.55 -9.10 -20.13
N MET A 161 -12.21 -8.33 -19.09
CA MET A 161 -12.65 -6.93 -18.94
C MET A 161 -12.07 -6.01 -20.01
N ALA A 162 -10.78 -6.17 -20.35
CA ALA A 162 -10.14 -5.38 -21.41
C ALA A 162 -10.67 -5.71 -22.81
N HIS A 163 -11.36 -6.83 -23.00
CA HIS A 163 -11.95 -7.18 -24.29
C HIS A 163 -13.44 -6.85 -24.37
N SER A 164 -14.18 -7.06 -23.27
CA SER A 164 -15.65 -6.97 -23.28
C SER A 164 -16.24 -5.74 -22.60
N ARG A 165 -15.50 -5.10 -21.68
CA ARG A 165 -16.03 -4.06 -20.79
C ARG A 165 -15.53 -2.67 -21.14
N ASP A 166 -14.22 -2.51 -21.18
CA ASP A 166 -13.58 -1.21 -21.33
C ASP A 166 -12.26 -1.31 -22.10
N PRO A 167 -12.29 -1.70 -23.39
CA PRO A 167 -11.06 -1.89 -24.16
C PRO A 167 -10.14 -0.68 -24.15
N ASP A 168 -10.71 0.49 -24.46
CA ASP A 168 -9.98 1.76 -24.56
C ASP A 168 -9.42 2.19 -23.20
N GLY A 169 -10.18 2.03 -22.11
CA GLY A 169 -9.71 2.38 -20.78
C GLY A 169 -8.55 1.49 -20.33
N PHE A 170 -8.62 0.18 -20.60
CA PHE A 170 -7.53 -0.74 -20.26
C PHE A 170 -6.29 -0.49 -21.13
N GLU A 171 -6.46 -0.15 -22.41
CA GLU A 171 -5.36 0.24 -23.29
C GLU A 171 -4.68 1.52 -22.81
N ARG A 172 -5.44 2.60 -22.61
CA ARG A 172 -4.92 3.87 -22.10
C ARG A 172 -4.21 3.73 -20.74
N LEU A 173 -4.74 2.89 -19.84
CA LEU A 173 -4.10 2.64 -18.56
C LEU A 173 -2.76 1.88 -18.69
N ARG A 174 -2.62 1.00 -19.71
CA ARG A 174 -1.34 0.36 -20.04
C ARG A 174 -0.33 1.37 -20.57
N GLU A 175 -0.75 2.26 -21.47
CA GLU A 175 0.10 3.30 -22.05
C GLU A 175 0.66 4.24 -20.98
N LEU A 176 -0.19 4.74 -20.08
CA LEU A 176 0.23 5.55 -18.92
C LEU A 176 1.22 4.80 -18.04
N GLY A 177 0.98 3.50 -17.82
CA GLY A 177 1.88 2.63 -17.08
C GLY A 177 3.24 2.45 -17.75
N ALA A 178 3.29 2.35 -19.08
CA ALA A 178 4.51 2.19 -19.86
C ALA A 178 5.37 3.47 -19.87
N GLN A 179 4.72 4.64 -19.85
CA GLN A 179 5.40 5.94 -19.80
C GLN A 179 5.89 6.34 -18.40
N ALA A 180 5.43 5.65 -17.35
CA ALA A 180 5.79 5.99 -15.98
C ALA A 180 7.26 5.64 -15.65
N GLN A 181 8.01 6.61 -15.12
CA GLN A 181 9.40 6.41 -14.70
C GLN A 181 9.50 5.71 -13.33
N GLY A 182 10.57 4.93 -13.12
CA GLY A 182 10.88 4.29 -11.83
C GLY A 182 9.89 3.20 -11.40
N VAL A 183 9.20 2.58 -12.38
CA VAL A 183 8.20 1.55 -12.16
C VAL A 183 8.90 0.22 -11.85
N ARG A 184 8.47 -0.46 -10.78
CA ARG A 184 8.92 -1.82 -10.51
C ARG A 184 8.31 -2.79 -11.53
N PRO A 185 9.02 -3.85 -11.93
CA PRO A 185 8.43 -4.93 -12.73
C PRO A 185 7.10 -5.43 -12.11
N GLY A 186 6.05 -5.54 -12.93
CA GLY A 186 4.73 -6.02 -12.51
C GLY A 186 3.82 -5.00 -11.81
N ALA A 187 4.24 -3.75 -11.57
CA ALA A 187 3.39 -2.74 -10.94
C ALA A 187 2.23 -2.30 -11.85
N VAL A 188 2.42 -2.22 -13.17
CA VAL A 188 1.36 -1.94 -14.15
C VAL A 188 0.36 -3.10 -14.17
N THR A 189 0.84 -4.35 -14.24
CA THR A 189 -0.02 -5.54 -14.13
C THR A 189 -0.87 -5.52 -12.86
N THR A 190 -0.27 -5.17 -11.72
CA THR A 190 -0.98 -5.06 -10.45
C THR A 190 -2.06 -3.97 -10.49
N THR A 191 -1.79 -2.85 -11.16
CA THR A 191 -2.75 -1.76 -11.37
C THR A 191 -3.94 -2.24 -12.20
N LEU A 192 -3.69 -2.89 -13.34
CA LEU A 192 -4.74 -3.46 -14.19
C LEU A 192 -5.59 -4.50 -13.44
N CYS A 193 -4.94 -5.39 -12.67
CA CYS A 193 -5.65 -6.36 -11.83
C CYS A 193 -6.57 -5.66 -10.84
N ARG A 194 -6.08 -4.65 -10.11
CA ARG A 194 -6.90 -3.92 -9.13
C ARG A 194 -8.06 -3.17 -9.80
N SER A 195 -7.84 -2.54 -10.95
CA SER A 195 -8.91 -1.91 -11.71
C SER A 195 -9.97 -2.93 -12.13
N ALA A 196 -9.56 -4.10 -12.64
CA ALA A 196 -10.49 -5.17 -13.02
C ALA A 196 -11.29 -5.71 -11.82
N LEU A 197 -10.70 -5.79 -10.62
CA LEU A 197 -11.43 -6.15 -9.40
C LEU A 197 -12.50 -5.10 -9.05
N ILE A 198 -12.19 -3.80 -9.17
CA ILE A 198 -13.17 -2.73 -8.92
C ILE A 198 -14.31 -2.82 -9.92
N LEU A 199 -14.01 -2.97 -11.22
CA LEU A 199 -15.04 -3.12 -12.26
C LEU A 199 -15.90 -4.37 -12.04
N ALA A 200 -15.30 -5.49 -11.64
CA ALA A 200 -16.05 -6.71 -11.32
C ALA A 200 -17.01 -6.54 -10.13
N ALA A 201 -16.62 -5.77 -9.11
CA ALA A 201 -17.44 -5.56 -7.92
C ALA A 201 -18.49 -4.45 -8.10
N LYS A 202 -18.12 -3.36 -8.77
CA LYS A 202 -18.91 -2.11 -8.81
C LYS A 202 -19.55 -1.85 -10.16
N GLY A 203 -19.13 -2.54 -11.21
CA GLY A 203 -19.48 -2.23 -12.60
C GLY A 203 -18.85 -0.94 -13.11
N GLY A 204 -19.32 -0.50 -14.28
CA GLY A 204 -18.79 0.65 -15.01
C GLY A 204 -17.48 0.34 -15.75
N THR A 205 -16.77 1.41 -16.06
CA THR A 205 -15.49 1.48 -16.75
C THR A 205 -14.40 1.96 -15.81
N ILE A 206 -13.14 2.02 -16.27
CA ILE A 206 -12.03 2.59 -15.49
C ILE A 206 -12.28 4.07 -15.18
N ALA A 207 -12.98 4.80 -16.05
CA ALA A 207 -13.33 6.20 -15.84
C ALA A 207 -14.28 6.41 -14.64
N ASP A 208 -15.07 5.40 -14.28
CA ASP A 208 -16.03 5.48 -13.18
C ASP A 208 -15.41 5.17 -11.80
N ILE A 209 -14.12 4.79 -11.75
CA ILE A 209 -13.44 4.43 -10.51
C ILE A 209 -13.27 5.66 -9.60
N THR A 210 -13.75 5.56 -8.37
CA THR A 210 -13.63 6.64 -7.37
C THR A 210 -12.47 6.42 -6.39
N VAL A 211 -12.08 7.50 -5.67
CA VAL A 211 -11.14 7.39 -4.54
C VAL A 211 -11.64 6.40 -3.49
N GLY A 212 -12.95 6.39 -3.21
CA GLY A 212 -13.56 5.47 -2.25
C GLY A 212 -13.42 4.00 -2.65
N ASP A 213 -13.61 3.66 -3.92
CA ASP A 213 -13.43 2.28 -4.42
C ASP A 213 -11.97 1.81 -4.26
N VAL A 214 -11.01 2.71 -4.50
CA VAL A 214 -9.58 2.43 -4.29
C VAL A 214 -9.29 2.16 -2.81
N LEU A 215 -9.84 2.96 -1.91
CA LEU A 215 -9.67 2.77 -0.46
C LEU A 215 -10.28 1.44 0.00
N GLU A 216 -11.53 1.18 -0.38
CA GLU A 216 -12.25 -0.06 -0.05
C GLU A 216 -11.48 -1.30 -0.50
N LEU A 217 -11.01 -1.35 -1.75
CA LEU A 217 -10.24 -2.47 -2.26
C LEU A 217 -8.92 -2.66 -1.49
N LEU A 218 -8.17 -1.58 -1.25
CA LEU A 218 -6.86 -1.68 -0.60
C LEU A 218 -6.96 -2.11 0.87
N GLU A 219 -7.99 -1.64 1.58
CA GLU A 219 -8.28 -2.06 2.95
C GLU A 219 -8.68 -3.54 2.99
N THR A 220 -9.61 -3.92 2.11
CA THR A 220 -10.07 -5.30 1.98
C THR A 220 -8.90 -6.24 1.68
N GLN A 221 -8.04 -5.90 0.71
CA GLN A 221 -6.83 -6.68 0.40
C GLN A 221 -5.87 -6.77 1.59
N ALA A 222 -5.71 -5.70 2.38
CA ALA A 222 -4.84 -5.73 3.55
C ALA A 222 -5.37 -6.67 4.64
N VAL A 223 -6.69 -6.69 4.87
CA VAL A 223 -7.35 -7.59 5.82
C VAL A 223 -7.27 -9.04 5.36
N VAL A 224 -7.69 -9.31 4.12
CA VAL A 224 -7.82 -10.67 3.58
C VAL A 224 -6.45 -11.32 3.38
N LEU A 225 -5.46 -10.59 2.85
CA LEU A 225 -4.14 -11.14 2.56
C LEU A 225 -3.16 -11.05 3.73
N LYS A 226 -3.54 -10.39 4.83
CA LYS A 226 -2.73 -10.22 6.06
C LYS A 226 -1.29 -9.76 5.80
N ARG A 227 -1.07 -8.95 4.77
CA ARG A 227 0.25 -8.47 4.35
C ARG A 227 0.22 -7.04 3.85
N ALA A 228 1.36 -6.36 3.88
CA ALA A 228 1.49 -5.03 3.31
C ALA A 228 1.30 -5.08 1.78
N MET A 229 0.41 -4.23 1.28
CA MET A 229 0.16 -4.14 -0.15
C MET A 229 1.29 -3.41 -0.87
N VAL A 230 1.79 -4.02 -1.94
CA VAL A 230 2.81 -3.42 -2.81
C VAL A 230 2.13 -2.67 -3.95
N GLY A 231 2.78 -1.58 -4.41
CA GLY A 231 2.35 -0.84 -5.60
C GLY A 231 1.07 -0.02 -5.42
N THR A 232 0.60 0.21 -4.18
CA THR A 232 -0.63 0.99 -3.92
C THR A 232 -0.52 2.44 -4.38
N GLU A 233 0.66 3.05 -4.22
CA GLU A 233 0.91 4.42 -4.65
C GLU A 233 0.91 4.55 -6.17
N MET A 234 1.50 3.57 -6.87
CA MET A 234 1.47 3.53 -8.34
C MET A 234 0.04 3.36 -8.84
N PHE A 235 -0.71 2.44 -8.25
CA PHE A 235 -2.10 2.18 -8.60
C PHE A 235 -2.93 3.46 -8.51
N TYR A 236 -2.88 4.15 -7.37
CA TYR A 236 -3.58 5.42 -7.17
C TYR A 236 -3.13 6.49 -8.18
N ARG A 237 -1.82 6.66 -8.36
CA ARG A 237 -1.25 7.67 -9.26
C ARG A 237 -1.64 7.46 -10.71
N LEU A 238 -1.66 6.22 -11.20
CA LEU A 238 -2.06 5.93 -12.58
C LEU A 238 -3.55 6.22 -12.80
N LEU A 239 -4.43 5.89 -11.84
CA LEU A 239 -5.84 6.27 -11.92
C LEU A 239 -6.06 7.79 -11.85
N HIS A 240 -5.24 8.50 -11.07
CA HIS A 240 -5.25 9.96 -11.02
C HIS A 240 -4.83 10.57 -12.38
N GLN A 241 -3.74 10.09 -12.97
CA GLN A 241 -3.26 10.51 -14.29
C GLN A 241 -4.23 10.13 -15.42
N PHE A 242 -4.93 9.01 -15.29
CA PHE A 242 -6.00 8.60 -16.19
C PHE A 242 -7.16 9.61 -16.16
N GLY A 243 -7.40 10.25 -15.00
CA GLY A 243 -8.50 11.19 -14.78
C GLY A 243 -9.72 10.58 -14.09
N ALA A 244 -9.68 9.30 -13.73
CA ALA A 244 -10.83 8.57 -13.15
C ALA A 244 -11.27 9.13 -11.79
N LEU A 245 -10.31 9.60 -10.98
CA LEU A 245 -10.59 9.99 -9.59
C LEU A 245 -11.27 11.37 -9.46
N GLY A 246 -11.43 12.11 -10.56
CA GLY A 246 -11.99 13.46 -10.59
C GLY A 246 -10.97 14.57 -10.30
N GLY A 247 -11.24 15.78 -10.81
CA GLY A 247 -10.28 16.91 -10.77
C GLY A 247 -9.94 17.42 -9.37
N ALA A 248 -10.81 17.20 -8.38
CA ALA A 248 -10.59 17.57 -6.99
C ALA A 248 -9.89 16.47 -6.15
N ALA A 249 -9.61 15.30 -6.74
CA ALA A 249 -8.98 14.21 -6.00
C ALA A 249 -7.54 14.56 -5.60
N PRO A 250 -7.10 14.18 -4.38
CA PRO A 250 -5.72 14.35 -3.96
C PRO A 250 -4.74 13.69 -4.93
N ARG A 251 -3.51 14.22 -5.05
CA ARG A 251 -2.55 13.79 -6.09
C ARG A 251 -1.91 12.43 -5.81
N ASN A 252 -1.95 11.98 -4.56
CA ASN A 252 -1.32 10.74 -4.12
C ASN A 252 -2.09 10.11 -2.95
N LEU A 253 -1.91 8.81 -2.76
CA LEU A 253 -2.65 8.05 -1.74
C LEU A 253 -2.29 8.53 -0.32
N ARG A 254 -1.09 9.10 -0.14
CA ARG A 254 -0.66 9.68 1.12
C ARG A 254 -1.49 10.90 1.49
N GLU A 255 -1.83 11.78 0.54
CA GLU A 255 -2.71 12.93 0.75
C GLU A 255 -4.15 12.51 1.03
N VAL A 256 -4.65 11.45 0.38
CA VAL A 256 -5.99 10.87 0.68
C VAL A 256 -6.08 10.46 2.15
N ARG A 257 -5.02 9.82 2.66
CA ARG A 257 -4.90 9.38 4.06
C ARG A 257 -4.44 10.50 5.01
N TYR A 258 -4.17 11.69 4.48
CA TYR A 258 -3.69 12.81 5.26
C TYR A 258 -4.87 13.57 5.84
N LEU A 259 -5.05 13.43 7.16
CA LEU A 259 -6.08 14.13 7.94
C LEU A 259 -5.51 15.34 8.70
N GLY A 260 -4.40 15.89 8.21
CA GLY A 260 -3.68 16.94 8.92
C GLY A 260 -2.63 16.43 9.91
N GLN A 261 -2.17 17.38 10.72
CA GLN A 261 -1.21 17.14 11.81
C GLN A 261 -1.83 16.24 12.87
N ARG A 262 -1.02 15.35 13.45
CA ARG A 262 -1.47 14.51 14.57
C ARG A 262 -1.59 15.35 15.82
N THR A 263 -2.67 15.16 16.57
CA THR A 263 -2.77 15.74 17.91
C THR A 263 -1.73 15.09 18.85
N PRO A 264 -1.40 15.72 20.00
CA PRO A 264 -0.53 15.12 21.01
C PRO A 264 -0.91 13.68 21.40
N GLU A 265 -2.20 13.38 21.49
CA GLU A 265 -2.77 12.05 21.75
C GLU A 265 -2.36 11.05 20.66
N GLU A 266 -2.69 11.37 19.40
CA GLU A 266 -2.37 10.52 18.26
C GLU A 266 -0.84 10.34 18.06
N LEU A 267 -0.05 11.32 18.50
CA LEU A 267 1.41 11.27 18.49
C LEU A 267 1.99 10.29 19.51
N ILE A 268 1.34 10.08 20.65
CA ILE A 268 1.76 9.14 21.70
C ILE A 268 1.11 7.77 21.52
N ASP A 269 -0.19 7.70 21.21
CA ASP A 269 -0.95 6.45 21.12
C ASP A 269 -0.39 5.45 20.10
N ARG A 270 0.25 5.96 19.05
CA ARG A 270 0.96 5.14 18.05
C ARG A 270 2.08 4.27 18.63
N TYR A 271 2.53 4.53 19.86
CA TYR A 271 3.54 3.72 20.55
C TYR A 271 2.92 2.66 21.46
N GLY A 272 1.59 2.64 21.63
CA GLY A 272 0.89 1.57 22.34
C GLY A 272 1.39 1.37 23.78
N LEU A 273 1.59 2.47 24.50
CA LEU A 273 2.07 2.45 25.90
C LEU A 273 1.05 1.74 26.79
N ARG A 274 1.53 0.87 27.69
CA ARG A 274 0.71 0.06 28.58
C ARG A 274 0.28 0.83 29.82
N CYS A 275 1.19 1.57 30.45
CA CYS A 275 0.89 2.44 31.57
C CYS A 275 0.13 3.69 31.06
N ARG A 276 -1.18 3.72 31.34
CA ARG A 276 -2.07 4.82 30.92
C ARG A 276 -1.74 6.13 31.62
N ALA A 277 -1.36 6.09 32.89
CA ALA A 277 -0.97 7.27 33.64
C ALA A 277 0.23 7.99 32.99
N VAL A 278 1.28 7.25 32.60
CA VAL A 278 2.44 7.86 31.93
C VAL A 278 2.11 8.27 30.50
N ARG A 279 1.25 7.52 29.80
CA ARG A 279 0.72 7.96 28.49
C ARG A 279 0.06 9.32 28.59
N ASP A 280 -0.82 9.52 29.57
CA ASP A 280 -1.58 10.77 29.74
C ASP A 280 -0.66 11.92 30.14
N LEU A 281 0.31 11.66 31.03
CA LEU A 281 1.39 12.62 31.33
C LEU A 281 2.14 13.07 30.07
N LEU A 282 2.55 12.13 29.20
CA LEU A 282 3.28 12.47 27.98
C LEU A 282 2.43 13.29 27.01
N VAL A 283 1.12 13.02 26.96
CA VAL A 283 0.18 13.82 26.16
C VAL A 283 0.05 15.23 26.73
N ASP A 284 -0.12 15.36 28.04
CA ASP A 284 -0.20 16.65 28.72
C ASP A 284 1.07 17.48 28.53
N TYR A 285 2.24 16.83 28.64
CA TYR A 285 3.52 17.47 28.39
C TYR A 285 3.62 17.99 26.95
N LEU A 286 3.21 17.19 25.96
CA LEU A 286 3.20 17.63 24.57
C LEU A 286 2.20 18.76 24.31
N ARG A 287 1.02 18.76 24.96
CA ARG A 287 0.04 19.85 24.87
C ARG A 287 0.62 21.15 25.41
N GLU A 288 1.27 21.11 26.56
CA GLU A 288 1.90 22.28 27.19
C GLU A 288 3.02 22.87 26.32
N ARG A 289 3.80 22.01 25.64
CA ARG A 289 4.89 22.44 24.74
C ARG A 289 4.41 22.88 23.35
N GLN A 290 3.21 22.51 22.94
CA GLN A 290 2.71 22.71 21.57
C GLN A 290 2.72 24.18 21.11
N PRO A 291 2.32 25.19 21.91
CA PRO A 291 2.30 26.58 21.46
C PRO A 291 3.68 27.14 21.11
N ALA A 292 4.74 26.60 21.71
CA ALA A 292 6.12 27.09 21.53
C ALA A 292 6.93 26.30 20.48
N LEU A 293 6.36 25.23 19.89
CA LEU A 293 7.08 24.33 18.99
C LEU A 293 6.41 24.23 17.62
N ASP A 294 7.23 24.19 16.57
CA ASP A 294 6.75 23.75 15.27
C ASP A 294 6.39 22.25 15.30
N TYR A 295 5.51 21.81 14.40
CA TYR A 295 5.00 20.45 14.41
C TYR A 295 6.08 19.37 14.22
N ASN A 296 7.16 19.64 13.48
CA ASN A 296 8.24 18.66 13.33
C ASN A 296 9.01 18.48 14.64
N SER A 297 9.22 19.58 15.38
CA SER A 297 9.81 19.54 16.72
C SER A 297 8.91 18.79 17.70
N LEU A 298 7.60 19.07 17.72
CA LEU A 298 6.63 18.36 18.56
C LEU A 298 6.60 16.85 18.26
N LYS A 299 6.59 16.49 16.97
CA LYS A 299 6.65 15.10 16.52
C LYS A 299 7.96 14.40 16.86
N SER A 300 9.08 15.13 16.83
CA SER A 300 10.38 14.59 17.25
C SER A 300 10.39 14.35 18.76
N LEU A 301 9.84 15.28 19.53
CA LEU A 301 9.70 15.17 20.99
C LEU A 301 8.86 13.95 21.37
N SER A 302 7.70 13.75 20.72
CA SER A 302 6.86 12.55 20.95
C SER A 302 7.60 11.25 20.65
N TYR A 303 8.46 11.24 19.62
CA TYR A 303 9.27 10.08 19.29
C TYR A 303 10.34 9.78 20.34
N HIS A 304 11.00 10.80 20.89
CA HIS A 304 12.01 10.60 21.92
C HIS A 304 11.38 10.13 23.23
N LEU A 305 10.31 10.77 23.68
CA LEU A 305 9.68 10.46 24.97
C LEU A 305 8.83 9.18 24.90
N GLY A 306 7.91 9.09 23.93
CA GLY A 306 7.01 7.95 23.80
C GLY A 306 7.73 6.69 23.33
N LYS A 307 8.45 6.75 22.20
CA LYS A 307 9.06 5.55 21.59
C LYS A 307 10.39 5.15 22.21
N ARG A 308 11.31 6.11 22.37
CA ARG A 308 12.71 5.80 22.70
C ARG A 308 12.96 5.71 24.19
N PHE A 309 12.15 6.41 24.98
CA PHE A 309 12.23 6.38 26.43
C PHE A 309 11.21 5.41 27.00
N TRP A 310 9.93 5.78 27.03
CA TRP A 310 8.95 5.05 27.83
C TRP A 310 8.59 3.67 27.28
N GLN A 311 8.31 3.56 25.97
CA GLN A 311 8.01 2.26 25.35
C GLN A 311 9.16 1.25 25.53
N ASP A 312 10.42 1.71 25.47
CA ASP A 312 11.59 0.85 25.68
C ASP A 312 11.68 0.39 27.15
N ILE A 313 11.46 1.30 28.10
CA ILE A 313 11.41 0.96 29.52
C ILE A 313 10.30 -0.05 29.77
N GLU A 314 9.06 0.23 29.39
CA GLU A 314 7.95 -0.69 29.60
C GLU A 314 8.21 -2.05 28.97
N HIS A 315 8.76 -2.11 27.75
CA HIS A 315 9.01 -3.38 27.07
C HIS A 315 9.94 -4.31 27.88
N HIS A 316 10.91 -3.74 28.59
CA HIS A 316 11.89 -4.49 29.38
C HIS A 316 11.54 -4.57 30.87
N HIS A 317 10.74 -3.63 31.37
CA HIS A 317 10.34 -3.49 32.77
C HIS A 317 8.81 -3.21 32.82
N PRO A 318 7.98 -4.26 32.68
CA PRO A 318 6.52 -4.13 32.58
C PRO A 318 5.85 -3.45 33.77
N ASP A 319 6.45 -3.56 34.95
CA ASP A 319 5.91 -3.06 36.21
C ASP A 319 6.26 -1.57 36.44
N ALA A 320 7.00 -0.95 35.53
CA ALA A 320 7.29 0.48 35.60
C ALA A 320 6.01 1.30 35.36
N ASP A 321 5.58 2.04 36.37
CA ASP A 321 4.34 2.82 36.37
C ASP A 321 4.55 4.32 36.61
N GLY A 322 5.79 4.77 36.87
CA GLY A 322 6.12 6.17 37.14
C GLY A 322 7.52 6.61 36.68
N LEU A 323 7.80 7.92 36.80
CA LEU A 323 9.08 8.51 36.38
C LEU A 323 10.24 8.25 37.34
N ARG A 324 9.99 7.77 38.55
CA ARG A 324 11.05 7.41 39.49
C ARG A 324 11.58 6.02 39.17
N LEU A 325 12.58 5.98 38.30
CA LEU A 325 13.19 4.73 37.81
C LEU A 325 14.38 4.31 38.69
N ALA A 326 14.55 2.99 38.87
CA ALA A 326 15.73 2.42 39.52
C ALA A 326 16.99 2.63 38.67
N SER A 327 18.16 2.68 39.32
CA SER A 327 19.44 3.03 38.67
C SER A 327 19.87 2.00 37.63
N ASP A 328 19.58 0.73 37.85
CA ASP A 328 19.82 -0.38 36.93
C ASP A 328 18.94 -0.28 35.68
N VAL A 329 17.64 0.03 35.84
CA VAL A 329 16.70 0.28 34.73
C VAL A 329 17.22 1.40 33.83
N ILE A 330 17.65 2.50 34.44
CA ILE A 330 18.22 3.66 33.73
C ILE A 330 19.49 3.26 32.96
N GLY A 331 20.40 2.54 33.61
CA GLY A 331 21.67 2.09 33.00
C GLY A 331 21.43 1.19 31.78
N GLN A 332 20.54 0.20 31.92
CA GLN A 332 20.18 -0.71 30.83
C GLN A 332 19.49 0.02 29.67
N TRP A 333 18.57 0.94 29.97
CA TRP A 333 17.91 1.77 28.95
C TRP A 333 18.93 2.59 28.14
N LYS A 334 19.85 3.28 28.83
CA LYS A 334 20.94 4.05 28.19
C LYS A 334 21.80 3.20 27.26
N GLN A 335 22.12 1.97 27.68
CA GLN A 335 22.90 1.03 26.87
C GLN A 335 22.14 0.65 25.59
N ARG A 336 20.83 0.38 25.67
CA ARG A 336 20.00 0.02 24.51
C ARG A 336 19.84 1.17 23.53
N ILE A 337 19.60 2.40 23.98
CA ILE A 337 19.42 3.54 23.07
C ILE A 337 20.71 3.98 22.38
N ARG A 338 21.89 3.56 22.85
CA ARG A 338 23.18 3.89 22.24
C ARG A 338 23.41 3.17 20.92
N THR A 339 22.86 1.97 20.73
CA THR A 339 23.14 1.14 19.56
C THR A 339 21.89 0.83 18.74
N LYS A 340 22.05 0.58 17.45
CA LYS A 340 21.01 -0.02 16.60
C LYS A 340 21.62 -1.15 15.79
N ASP A 341 20.80 -2.14 15.52
CA ASP A 341 21.08 -3.10 14.48
C ASP A 341 20.97 -2.40 13.12
N LYS A 342 22.01 -2.55 12.30
CA LYS A 342 22.06 -2.11 10.92
C LYS A 342 22.32 -3.34 10.07
N THR A 343 21.37 -3.65 9.18
CA THR A 343 21.59 -4.66 8.15
C THR A 343 22.62 -4.13 7.16
N VAL A 344 23.72 -4.86 7.01
CA VAL A 344 24.77 -4.60 6.03
C VAL A 344 24.78 -5.79 5.08
N THR A 345 24.74 -5.51 3.77
CA THR A 345 24.96 -6.54 2.76
C THR A 345 26.47 -6.65 2.56
N THR A 346 27.04 -7.83 2.82
CA THR A 346 28.45 -8.11 2.51
C THR A 346 28.68 -8.14 1.00
N PRO A 347 29.93 -8.02 0.54
CA PRO A 347 30.27 -8.15 -0.89
C PRO A 347 29.73 -9.44 -1.52
N ASP A 348 29.59 -10.49 -0.73
CA ASP A 348 29.06 -11.81 -1.13
C ASP A 348 27.52 -11.87 -1.21
N GLY A 349 26.83 -10.73 -1.04
CA GLY A 349 25.36 -10.64 -1.12
C GLY A 349 24.62 -11.08 0.14
N LEU A 350 25.32 -11.54 1.18
CA LEU A 350 24.72 -11.97 2.44
C LEU A 350 24.28 -10.76 3.28
N ARG A 351 23.08 -10.82 3.87
CA ARG A 351 22.58 -9.76 4.77
C ARG A 351 22.94 -10.09 6.22
N THR A 352 23.89 -9.36 6.78
CA THR A 352 24.32 -9.54 8.17
C THR A 352 23.85 -8.36 9.03
N SER A 353 23.39 -8.64 10.25
CA SER A 353 23.00 -7.59 11.20
C SER A 353 24.21 -7.19 12.05
N VAL A 354 24.62 -5.93 11.98
CA VAL A 354 25.73 -5.39 12.76
C VAL A 354 25.23 -4.31 13.72
N LYS A 355 25.64 -4.35 14.98
CA LYS A 355 25.35 -3.28 15.95
C LYS A 355 26.21 -2.05 15.63
N VAL A 356 25.55 -0.94 15.32
CA VAL A 356 26.18 0.35 15.03
C VAL A 356 25.71 1.40 16.03
N GLU A 357 26.60 2.31 16.43
CA GLU A 357 26.25 3.43 17.30
C GLU A 357 25.19 4.33 16.64
N ARG A 358 24.15 4.69 17.41
CA ARG A 358 23.09 5.58 16.94
C ARG A 358 23.57 7.03 17.01
N LEU A 359 23.61 7.71 15.88
CA LEU A 359 23.99 9.13 15.83
C LEU A 359 23.08 10.03 16.69
N ASN A 360 21.79 9.70 16.83
CA ASN A 360 20.79 10.53 17.52
C ASN A 360 20.46 10.04 18.95
N HIS A 361 21.26 9.14 19.55
CA HIS A 361 20.98 8.70 20.92
C HIS A 361 21.04 9.88 21.91
N ARG A 362 21.94 10.83 21.66
CA ARG A 362 22.10 12.03 22.48
C ARG A 362 20.90 12.96 22.42
N ASP A 363 20.28 13.12 21.25
CA ASP A 363 19.05 13.90 21.14
C ASP A 363 17.97 13.31 22.06
N THR A 364 17.90 11.99 22.18
CA THR A 364 16.98 11.33 23.14
C THR A 364 17.35 11.65 24.57
N LEU A 365 18.63 11.56 24.95
CA LEU A 365 19.08 11.91 26.31
C LEU A 365 18.77 13.37 26.65
N THR A 366 19.00 14.30 25.73
CA THR A 366 18.70 15.72 25.91
C THR A 366 17.21 15.95 26.10
N GLN A 367 16.35 15.36 25.26
CA GLN A 367 14.89 15.53 25.38
C GLN A 367 14.34 14.89 26.66
N VAL A 368 14.85 13.73 27.07
CA VAL A 368 14.44 13.11 28.35
C VAL A 368 14.89 13.95 29.54
N ARG A 369 16.12 14.49 29.53
CA ARG A 369 16.56 15.39 30.61
C ARG A 369 15.69 16.64 30.69
N ALA A 370 15.44 17.29 29.56
CA ALA A 370 14.60 18.48 29.50
C ALA A 370 13.20 18.19 30.03
N PHE A 371 12.58 17.08 29.63
CA PHE A 371 11.28 16.64 30.12
C PHE A 371 11.21 16.52 31.66
N TYR A 372 12.20 15.89 32.30
CA TYR A 372 12.22 15.77 33.76
C TYR A 372 12.40 17.12 34.46
N LEU A 373 13.23 18.00 33.89
CA LEU A 373 13.46 19.35 34.44
C LEU A 373 12.24 20.25 34.26
N ASP A 374 11.59 20.18 33.10
CA ASP A 374 10.35 20.92 32.81
C ASP A 374 9.25 20.52 33.80
N ILE A 375 9.05 19.21 34.06
CA ILE A 375 8.08 18.74 35.06
C ILE A 375 8.41 19.28 36.45
N ALA A 376 9.69 19.23 36.87
CA ALA A 376 10.10 19.74 38.17
C ALA A 376 9.86 21.25 38.31
N GLN A 377 10.09 22.01 37.24
CA GLN A 377 9.82 23.44 37.21
C GLN A 377 8.32 23.74 37.22
N TRP A 378 7.53 23.08 36.37
CA TRP A 378 6.09 23.32 36.26
C TRP A 378 5.32 22.84 37.48
N ALA A 379 5.84 21.89 38.24
CA ALA A 379 5.28 21.51 39.54
C ALA A 379 5.30 22.65 40.58
N LEU A 380 6.13 23.68 40.40
CA LEU A 380 6.09 24.89 41.23
C LEU A 380 4.92 25.82 40.86
N GLU A 381 4.47 25.77 39.60
CA GLU A 381 3.40 26.62 39.06
C GLU A 381 2.02 25.94 39.18
N ASP A 382 1.93 24.65 38.86
CA ASP A 382 0.74 23.81 39.01
C ASP A 382 1.11 22.48 39.70
N PRO A 383 1.15 22.47 41.05
CA PRO A 383 1.52 21.29 41.83
C PRO A 383 0.53 20.14 41.68
N GLY A 384 -0.75 20.42 41.45
CA GLY A 384 -1.78 19.39 41.33
C GLY A 384 -1.59 18.55 40.07
N ARG A 385 -1.23 19.19 38.96
CA ARG A 385 -1.01 18.52 37.67
C ARG A 385 0.36 17.86 37.57
N TRP A 386 1.44 18.57 37.92
CA TRP A 386 2.82 18.12 37.66
C TRP A 386 3.52 17.53 38.89
N GLY A 387 3.11 17.92 40.10
CA GLY A 387 3.73 17.50 41.36
C GLY A 387 3.87 15.98 41.54
N PRO A 388 2.83 15.16 41.27
CA PRO A 388 2.93 13.70 41.40
C PRO A 388 4.00 13.06 40.51
N TRP A 389 4.45 13.76 39.46
CA TRP A 389 5.38 13.25 38.46
C TRP A 389 6.83 13.67 38.70
N VAL A 390 7.11 14.52 39.69
CA VAL A 390 8.46 15.02 39.95
C VAL A 390 9.38 13.87 40.38
N ALA A 391 10.44 13.65 39.61
CA ALA A 391 11.42 12.60 39.84
C ALA A 391 12.85 13.04 39.47
N PRO A 392 13.90 12.40 40.02
CA PRO A 392 15.27 12.65 39.59
C PRO A 392 15.46 12.32 38.12
N SER A 393 16.09 13.23 37.36
CA SER A 393 16.37 13.00 35.94
C SER A 393 17.27 11.76 35.76
N PRO A 394 16.90 10.81 34.88
CA PRO A 394 17.72 9.64 34.59
C PRO A 394 19.01 10.00 33.85
N VAL A 395 19.11 11.21 33.31
CA VAL A 395 20.28 11.72 32.56
C VAL A 395 20.94 12.85 33.34
N ARG A 396 22.24 12.71 33.65
CA ARG A 396 23.04 13.74 34.32
C ARG A 396 23.53 14.81 33.33
N ALA A 397 23.96 15.97 33.84
CA ALA A 397 24.38 17.10 33.00
C ALA A 397 25.67 16.83 32.21
N ASP A 398 26.63 16.16 32.84
CA ASP A 398 27.93 15.75 32.28
C ASP A 398 27.79 14.76 31.11
N GLU A 399 26.74 13.94 31.11
CA GLU A 399 26.42 13.04 30.00
C GLU A 399 26.08 13.79 28.69
N LEU A 400 25.63 15.05 28.80
CA LEU A 400 25.27 15.90 27.67
C LEU A 400 26.42 16.83 27.26
N GLU A 401 27.35 17.13 28.16
CA GLU A 401 28.49 18.00 27.88
C GLU A 401 29.51 17.28 26.98
N ASN A 402 29.59 17.70 25.71
CA ASN A 402 30.68 17.28 24.85
C ASN A 402 30.89 18.26 23.69
N ARG A 403 31.58 19.38 24.00
CA ARG A 403 32.04 20.40 23.03
C ARG A 403 32.72 19.77 21.80
N LYS A 404 33.41 18.63 21.96
CA LYS A 404 34.11 17.90 20.88
C LYS A 404 33.15 17.36 19.80
N VAL A 405 31.97 16.88 20.17
CA VAL A 405 30.99 16.34 19.20
C VAL A 405 30.22 17.45 18.50
N GLN A 406 29.86 18.51 19.22
CA GLN A 406 29.29 19.72 18.62
C GLN A 406 30.27 20.36 17.62
N ARG A 407 31.56 20.48 18.00
CA ARG A 407 32.65 20.93 17.09
C ARG A 407 32.79 20.01 15.87
N ARG A 408 32.71 18.69 16.02
CA ARG A 408 32.75 17.74 14.88
C ARG A 408 31.50 17.82 14.00
N ARG A 409 30.32 18.13 14.54
CA ARG A 409 29.09 18.35 13.75
C ARG A 409 29.19 19.66 12.98
N LYS A 410 29.60 20.75 13.64
CA LYS A 410 29.86 22.05 13.01
C LYS A 410 30.94 21.94 11.94
N ALA A 411 32.08 21.32 12.22
CA ALA A 411 33.14 21.10 11.24
C ALA A 411 32.67 20.31 10.00
N ARG A 412 31.83 19.27 10.17
CA ARG A 412 31.24 18.53 9.04
C ARG A 412 30.24 19.38 8.25
N MET A 413 29.43 20.19 8.93
CA MET A 413 28.54 21.14 8.27
C MET A 413 29.34 22.19 7.49
N ASP A 414 30.36 22.79 8.12
CA ASP A 414 31.22 23.81 7.52
C ASP A 414 32.02 23.26 6.33
N ALA A 415 32.50 22.01 6.41
CA ALA A 415 33.16 21.31 5.30
C ALA A 415 32.20 21.10 4.13
N ARG A 416 30.99 20.58 4.40
CA ARG A 416 29.95 20.41 3.38
C ARG A 416 29.52 21.75 2.76
N THR A 417 29.44 22.81 3.56
CA THR A 417 29.16 24.16 3.06
C THR A 417 30.30 24.63 2.17
N ARG A 418 31.57 24.51 2.60
CA ARG A 418 32.74 24.86 1.80
C ARG A 418 32.83 24.09 0.48
N GLU A 419 32.52 22.80 0.46
CA GLU A 419 32.50 21.98 -0.75
C GLU A 419 31.37 22.39 -1.72
N ARG A 420 30.23 22.87 -1.21
CA ARG A 420 29.03 23.13 -2.03
C ARG A 420 28.84 24.60 -2.39
N LEU A 421 29.40 25.53 -1.62
CA LEU A 421 29.30 26.98 -1.86
C LEU A 421 29.77 27.39 -3.27
N PRO A 422 30.89 26.87 -3.80
CA PRO A 422 31.35 27.21 -5.14
C PRO A 422 30.40 26.78 -6.26
N VAL A 423 29.57 25.75 -6.01
CA VAL A 423 28.60 25.22 -6.99
C VAL A 423 27.25 25.96 -6.91
N LEU A 424 27.00 26.70 -5.82
CA LEU A 424 25.74 27.39 -5.59
C LEU A 424 25.38 28.40 -6.71
N PRO A 425 26.30 29.24 -7.23
CA PRO A 425 25.98 30.15 -8.33
C PRO A 425 25.54 29.43 -9.61
N ILE A 426 26.11 28.25 -9.89
CA ILE A 426 25.73 27.42 -11.04
C ILE A 426 24.31 26.88 -10.86
N LEU A 427 24.00 26.38 -9.67
CA LEU A 427 22.66 25.88 -9.34
C LEU A 427 21.61 27.00 -9.40
N VAL A 428 21.92 28.18 -8.86
CA VAL A 428 21.02 29.34 -8.92
C VAL A 428 20.75 29.76 -10.37
N ARG A 429 21.78 29.86 -11.21
CA ARG A 429 21.61 30.16 -12.65
C ARG A 429 20.77 29.09 -13.35
N SER A 430 21.03 27.81 -13.09
CA SER A 430 20.29 26.71 -13.72
C SER A 430 18.81 26.70 -13.30
N VAL A 431 18.52 26.95 -12.02
CA VAL A 431 17.15 27.04 -11.50
C VAL A 431 16.43 28.26 -12.07
N ASP A 432 17.09 29.42 -12.12
CA ASP A 432 16.48 30.64 -12.68
C ASP A 432 16.24 30.51 -14.19
N GLN A 433 17.15 29.88 -14.94
CA GLN A 433 16.95 29.57 -16.37
C GLN A 433 15.77 28.62 -16.58
N ARG A 434 15.65 27.57 -15.75
CA ARG A 434 14.49 26.67 -15.78
C ARG A 434 13.19 27.38 -15.40
N ARG A 435 13.22 28.30 -14.42
CA ARG A 435 12.05 29.11 -14.03
C ARG A 435 11.58 29.99 -15.18
N ARG A 436 12.50 30.71 -15.85
CA ARG A 436 12.19 31.55 -17.01
C ARG A 436 11.63 30.73 -18.17
N TYR A 437 12.23 29.58 -18.46
CA TYR A 437 11.74 28.68 -19.51
C TYR A 437 10.32 28.17 -19.20
N ALA A 438 10.07 27.69 -17.98
CA ALA A 438 8.76 27.23 -17.57
C ALA A 438 7.70 28.35 -17.63
N ALA A 439 8.08 29.58 -17.25
CA ALA A 439 7.21 30.75 -17.38
C ALA A 439 6.88 31.07 -18.85
N ALA A 440 7.87 31.00 -19.74
CA ALA A 440 7.66 31.21 -21.18
C ALA A 440 6.75 30.13 -21.80
N VAL A 441 6.93 28.86 -21.44
CA VAL A 441 6.04 27.77 -21.88
C VAL A 441 4.63 27.95 -21.35
N LEU A 442 4.47 28.37 -20.09
CA LEU A 442 3.16 28.64 -19.50
C LEU A 442 2.44 29.79 -20.19
N GLU A 443 3.14 30.90 -20.47
CA GLU A 443 2.57 32.03 -21.20
C GLU A 443 2.24 31.66 -22.66
N ALA A 444 3.09 30.89 -23.33
CA ALA A 444 2.79 30.37 -24.66
C ALA A 444 1.55 29.47 -24.66
N ALA A 445 1.39 28.61 -23.63
CA ALA A 445 0.22 27.76 -23.48
C ALA A 445 -1.06 28.55 -23.14
N ARG A 446 -0.95 29.65 -22.39
CA ARG A 446 -2.07 30.54 -22.07
C ARG A 446 -2.55 31.37 -23.26
N ASN A 447 -1.62 31.75 -24.14
CA ASN A 447 -1.90 32.53 -25.34
C ASN A 447 -2.18 31.67 -26.58
N ALA A 448 -2.10 30.34 -26.46
CA ALA A 448 -2.47 29.42 -27.53
C ALA A 448 -4.00 29.27 -27.60
N ASP A 449 -4.56 29.71 -28.72
CA ASP A 449 -5.98 29.53 -29.05
C ASP A 449 -6.29 28.03 -29.26
N PRO A 450 -7.22 27.41 -28.51
CA PRO A 450 -7.49 25.96 -28.59
C PRO A 450 -7.89 25.45 -29.98
N ALA A 451 -8.22 26.34 -30.93
CA ALA A 451 -8.58 25.98 -32.30
C ALA A 451 -7.40 25.95 -33.31
N LYS A 452 -6.16 26.27 -32.92
CA LYS A 452 -4.98 26.16 -33.81
C LYS A 452 -3.86 25.39 -33.14
N GLN A 453 -3.82 24.07 -33.37
CA GLN A 453 -2.65 23.25 -33.05
C GLN A 453 -1.50 23.63 -33.99
N SER A 454 -0.58 24.46 -33.52
CA SER A 454 0.78 24.52 -34.07
C SER A 454 1.74 23.86 -33.10
N PRO A 455 2.77 23.13 -33.57
CA PRO A 455 3.73 22.49 -32.69
C PRO A 455 4.55 23.56 -31.99
N LEU A 456 4.59 23.52 -30.66
CA LEU A 456 5.55 24.31 -29.88
C LEU A 456 6.98 23.96 -30.36
N PRO A 457 7.89 24.93 -30.50
CA PRO A 457 9.25 24.65 -30.92
C PRO A 457 9.96 23.83 -29.84
N VAL A 458 10.23 22.56 -30.15
CA VAL A 458 11.17 21.72 -29.40
C VAL A 458 12.55 22.25 -29.74
N SER A 459 13.16 23.04 -28.84
CA SER A 459 14.57 23.40 -29.00
C SER A 459 15.43 22.16 -28.75
N ASP A 460 16.24 21.77 -29.73
CA ASP A 460 17.21 20.66 -29.74
C ASP A 460 18.36 20.76 -28.69
N SER A 461 18.19 21.52 -27.61
CA SER A 461 19.25 21.76 -26.61
C SER A 461 19.20 20.85 -25.38
N TYR A 462 18.67 19.62 -25.52
CA TYR A 462 18.70 18.61 -24.46
C TYR A 462 19.35 17.29 -24.93
N ALA A 463 20.67 17.34 -25.18
CA ALA A 463 21.50 16.15 -25.08
C ALA A 463 21.90 15.89 -23.60
N PRO A 464 21.99 14.62 -23.14
CA PRO A 464 22.04 14.30 -21.72
C PRO A 464 23.46 14.28 -21.15
N TRP A 465 23.72 15.12 -20.15
CA TRP A 465 24.98 15.19 -19.38
C TRP A 465 25.16 14.07 -18.34
N PHE A 466 24.65 12.86 -18.60
CA PHE A 466 24.95 11.67 -17.82
C PHE A 466 25.60 10.60 -18.70
N ARG A 467 26.80 10.91 -19.21
CA ARG A 467 27.75 9.90 -19.68
C ARG A 467 29.01 10.03 -18.84
N THR A 468 29.13 9.22 -17.80
CA THR A 468 30.41 8.99 -17.12
C THR A 468 31.32 8.24 -18.07
N GLU A 469 32.34 8.91 -18.60
CA GLU A 469 33.42 8.29 -19.35
C GLU A 469 34.18 7.29 -18.46
N ARG A 470 34.29 6.04 -18.91
CA ARG A 470 35.32 5.10 -18.45
C ARG A 470 36.56 5.34 -19.32
N PRO A 471 37.78 5.41 -18.75
CA PRO A 471 38.98 5.58 -19.54
C PRO A 471 39.28 4.33 -20.38
N ALA A 472 39.72 4.56 -21.61
CA ALA A 472 40.08 3.57 -22.60
C ALA A 472 41.42 2.88 -22.29
N GLY A 473 41.48 1.56 -22.49
CA GLY A 473 42.74 0.82 -22.48
C GLY A 473 42.53 -0.69 -22.53
N SER A 474 42.41 -1.25 -23.74
CA SER A 474 43.02 -2.52 -24.21
C SER A 474 42.18 -3.22 -25.30
N GLY A 475 42.72 -3.19 -26.53
CA GLY A 475 42.70 -4.18 -27.63
C GLY A 475 41.46 -5.03 -27.97
N PRO A 476 41.14 -5.21 -29.28
CA PRO A 476 40.01 -6.02 -29.73
C PRO A 476 40.34 -7.52 -29.70
N ARG A 477 39.41 -8.35 -29.23
CA ARG A 477 39.35 -9.77 -29.58
C ARG A 477 38.11 -10.01 -30.42
N THR A 478 38.37 -10.50 -31.63
CA THR A 478 37.44 -11.01 -32.62
C THR A 478 36.64 -12.18 -32.07
N HIS A 479 35.32 -12.19 -32.29
CA HIS A 479 34.57 -13.43 -32.52
C HIS A 479 33.34 -13.14 -33.38
N THR A 480 33.23 -13.94 -34.44
CA THR A 480 32.19 -14.05 -35.46
C THR A 480 30.86 -14.58 -34.90
N PRO A 481 29.74 -14.36 -35.62
CA PRO A 481 28.40 -14.79 -35.22
C PRO A 481 27.98 -16.10 -35.90
N GLU A 482 27.26 -16.98 -35.18
CA GLU A 482 26.38 -17.97 -35.82
C GLU A 482 25.21 -18.41 -34.89
N SER A 483 24.01 -18.23 -35.44
CA SER A 483 22.88 -19.18 -35.49
C SER A 483 22.13 -19.64 -34.22
N ALA A 484 20.94 -19.03 -34.09
CA ALA A 484 19.60 -19.61 -33.97
C ALA A 484 19.36 -21.10 -33.61
N ALA A 485 18.36 -21.25 -32.74
CA ALA A 485 17.39 -22.35 -32.58
C ALA A 485 17.86 -23.68 -31.97
N ILE A 486 17.19 -24.10 -30.88
CA ILE A 486 16.25 -25.23 -30.87
C ILE A 486 15.68 -25.39 -29.45
N TRP A 487 14.35 -25.46 -29.39
CA TRP A 487 13.56 -25.94 -28.26
C TRP A 487 13.76 -27.45 -28.12
N ASP A 488 13.96 -27.97 -26.90
CA ASP A 488 13.65 -29.38 -26.68
C ASP A 488 13.02 -29.68 -25.32
N PHE A 489 11.86 -30.33 -25.42
CA PHE A 489 11.05 -30.92 -24.37
C PHE A 489 11.74 -32.20 -23.88
N ARG A 490 11.82 -32.41 -22.55
CA ARG A 490 12.05 -33.75 -21.98
C ARG A 490 10.73 -34.34 -21.49
N THR A 491 10.16 -35.22 -22.30
CA THR A 491 9.15 -36.20 -21.92
C THR A 491 9.77 -37.51 -21.46
N SER A 492 9.03 -38.16 -20.56
CA SER A 492 9.31 -39.38 -19.84
C SER A 492 9.62 -40.60 -20.70
N ALA A 493 10.47 -41.48 -20.18
CA ALA A 493 10.76 -42.81 -20.68
C ALA A 493 9.55 -43.76 -20.53
N PRO A 494 9.34 -44.70 -21.47
CA PRO A 494 8.66 -45.95 -21.21
C PRO A 494 9.65 -47.13 -21.19
N SER A 495 9.42 -48.00 -20.23
CA SER A 495 9.98 -49.33 -20.05
C SER A 495 9.68 -50.22 -21.26
N GLY A 496 10.70 -50.90 -21.78
CA GLY A 496 10.53 -52.02 -22.70
C GLY A 496 9.99 -53.26 -22.00
N PRO A 497 9.43 -54.20 -22.78
CA PRO A 497 10.06 -55.51 -22.82
C PRO A 497 10.28 -56.00 -24.26
N GLY A 498 11.42 -56.64 -24.48
CA GLY A 498 11.70 -57.56 -25.59
C GLY A 498 12.38 -58.79 -25.00
N PRO A 499 12.40 -59.91 -25.72
CA PRO A 499 13.13 -59.97 -26.99
C PRO A 499 12.30 -59.63 -28.21
#